data_AF-A0A9P7K3K7-F1
#
_entry.id   AF-A0A9P7K3K7-F1
#
_cell.length_a   1.000
_cell.length_b   1.000
_cell.length_c   1.000
_cell.angle_alpha   90.00
_cell.angle_beta   90.00
_cell.angle_gamma   90.00
#
_symmetry.space_group_name_H-M   'P 1'
#
loop_
_entity.id
_entity.type
_entity.pdbx_description
1 polymer ?
#
loop_
_entity_poly.entity_id
_entity_poly.type
_entity_poly.pdbx_seq_one_letter_code
_entity_poly.pdbx_strand_id
1 'polypeptide(L)'
;MDTATFAANLEGLTKIVQNAGCSPILVTSLCRRTFTGSTLTDILAPYSDQTIAIAKKLGLPLLPLLADCRAYVQKLGKGNAQQFNFDYDTTNKDTTHLNALGWKYFGRMVADEVKKNVPALAANIKADDALSAKIAAGTL
;
A
#
# COMPACT_ATOMS: atom_id res chain seq x y z
N MET A 1 18.27 7.53 -0.09
CA MET A 1 18.48 6.52 0.99
C MET A 1 18.49 5.17 0.34
N ASP A 2 19.53 4.36 0.54
CA ASP A 2 19.57 2.99 0.04
C ASP A 2 18.67 2.07 0.90
N THR A 3 18.51 0.81 0.46
CA THR A 3 17.65 -0.15 1.14
C THR A 3 18.22 -0.60 2.49
N ALA A 4 19.54 -0.59 2.67
CA ALA A 4 20.18 -0.94 3.94
C ALA A 4 19.90 0.10 5.03
N THR A 5 20.06 1.38 4.71
CA THR A 5 19.73 2.49 5.61
C THR A 5 18.22 2.53 5.90
N PHE A 6 17.38 2.29 4.89
CA PHE A 6 15.94 2.17 5.08
C PHE A 6 15.59 1.05 6.08
N ALA A 7 16.19 -0.13 5.91
CA ALA A 7 15.94 -1.28 6.77
C ALA A 7 16.36 -1.01 8.22
N ALA A 8 17.56 -0.46 8.41
CA ALA A 8 18.06 -0.10 9.75
C ALA A 8 17.14 0.91 10.45
N ASN A 9 16.70 1.94 9.73
CA ASN A 9 15.77 2.95 10.26
C ASN A 9 14.41 2.35 10.59
N LEU A 10 13.84 1.55 9.68
CA LEU A 10 12.54 0.92 9.90
C LEU A 10 12.57 -0.03 11.10
N GLU A 11 13.59 -0.87 11.22
CA GLU A 11 13.75 -1.76 12.39
C GLU A 11 13.94 -0.96 13.69
N GLY A 12 14.75 0.10 13.67
CA GLY A 12 14.96 0.97 14.83
C GLY A 12 13.66 1.65 15.30
N LEU A 13 12.93 2.27 14.39
CA LEU A 13 11.63 2.88 14.68
C LEU A 13 10.61 1.85 15.19
N THR A 14 10.59 0.66 14.60
CA THR A 14 9.70 -0.43 15.02
C THR A 14 9.98 -0.85 16.46
N LYS A 15 11.26 -0.98 16.84
CA LYS A 15 11.66 -1.30 18.21
C LYS A 15 11.32 -0.19 19.20
N ILE A 16 11.41 1.08 18.80
CA ILE A 16 10.95 2.20 19.63
C ILE A 16 9.46 2.04 19.95
N VAL A 17 8.64 1.72 18.94
CA VAL A 17 7.19 1.49 19.13
C VAL A 17 6.92 0.27 20.03
N GLN A 18 7.64 -0.85 19.84
CA GLN A 18 7.50 -2.03 20.71
C GLN A 18 7.92 -1.74 22.17
N ASN A 19 9.04 -1.02 22.36
CA ASN A 19 9.54 -0.66 23.69
C ASN A 19 8.61 0.32 24.42
N ALA A 20 7.80 1.08 23.69
CA ALA A 20 6.73 1.90 24.26
C ALA A 20 5.47 1.09 24.64
N GLY A 21 5.46 -0.23 24.45
CA GLY A 21 4.34 -1.12 24.78
C GLY A 21 3.29 -1.25 23.68
N CYS A 22 3.54 -0.72 22.49
CA CYS A 22 2.62 -0.80 21.35
C CYS A 22 2.82 -2.09 20.54
N SER A 23 1.83 -2.43 19.71
CA SER A 23 1.89 -3.53 18.74
C SER A 23 1.99 -2.98 17.31
N PRO A 24 3.19 -2.83 16.73
CA PRO A 24 3.34 -2.29 15.39
C PRO A 24 2.77 -3.25 14.32
N ILE A 25 2.21 -2.65 13.27
CA ILE A 25 1.84 -3.34 12.03
C ILE A 25 2.69 -2.68 10.93
N LEU A 26 3.46 -3.48 10.20
CA LEU A 26 4.25 -2.96 9.09
C LEU A 26 3.45 -2.99 7.79
N VAL A 27 3.56 -1.93 7.00
CA VAL A 27 2.89 -1.82 5.70
C VAL A 27 3.95 -1.53 4.63
N THR A 28 3.87 -2.27 3.52
CA THR A 28 4.74 -2.00 2.36
C THR A 28 4.27 -0.74 1.63
N SER A 29 5.14 -0.10 0.86
CA SER A 29 4.76 1.14 0.17
C SER A 29 3.65 0.94 -0.84
N LEU A 30 2.79 1.95 -1.00
CA LEU A 30 1.84 1.99 -2.10
C LEU A 30 2.57 2.02 -3.46
N CYS A 31 2.02 1.35 -4.48
CA CYS A 31 2.53 1.44 -5.84
C CYS A 31 2.34 2.83 -6.46
N ARG A 32 3.31 3.25 -7.28
CA ARG A 32 3.18 4.44 -8.13
C ARG A 32 2.38 4.10 -9.38
N ARG A 33 1.69 5.08 -9.96
CA ARG A 33 0.92 4.90 -11.20
C ARG A 33 1.76 5.24 -12.43
N THR A 34 2.96 4.65 -12.48
CA THR A 34 3.92 4.83 -13.57
C THR A 34 3.84 3.66 -14.54
N PHE A 35 3.66 3.97 -15.82
CA PHE A 35 3.47 2.95 -16.86
C PHE A 35 4.44 3.16 -18.01
N THR A 36 4.98 2.04 -18.51
CA THR A 36 5.64 1.95 -19.83
C THR A 36 4.69 1.23 -20.76
N GLY A 37 4.05 1.96 -21.68
CA GLY A 37 2.93 1.42 -22.46
C GLY A 37 1.76 1.03 -21.55
N SER A 38 1.37 -0.24 -21.58
CA SER A 38 0.31 -0.84 -20.75
C SER A 38 0.84 -1.53 -19.48
N THR A 39 2.16 -1.54 -19.27
CA THR A 39 2.80 -2.25 -18.14
C THR A 39 3.13 -1.29 -17.00
N LEU A 40 2.67 -1.62 -15.80
CA LEU A 40 2.98 -0.91 -14.56
C LEU A 40 4.42 -1.20 -14.14
N THR A 41 5.24 -0.15 -14.01
CA THR A 41 6.63 -0.27 -13.56
C THR A 41 6.73 -0.16 -12.04
N ASP A 42 7.83 -0.65 -11.47
CA ASP A 42 8.10 -0.59 -10.03
C ASP A 42 9.54 -0.19 -9.76
N ILE A 43 9.72 0.62 -8.74
CA ILE A 43 11.03 0.92 -8.15
C ILE A 43 11.03 0.74 -6.62
N LEU A 44 9.89 0.37 -6.03
CA LEU A 44 9.68 0.29 -4.59
C LEU A 44 9.81 -1.15 -4.07
N ALA A 45 9.78 -2.16 -4.95
CA ALA A 45 9.97 -3.57 -4.58
C ALA A 45 11.20 -3.81 -3.66
N PRO A 46 12.40 -3.24 -3.92
CA PRO A 46 13.55 -3.46 -3.05
C PRO A 46 13.34 -2.94 -1.61
N TYR A 47 12.54 -1.89 -1.42
CA TYR A 47 12.20 -1.36 -0.09
C TYR A 47 11.10 -2.20 0.56
N SER A 48 10.12 -2.64 -0.22
CA SER A 48 9.09 -3.58 0.23
C SER A 48 9.71 -4.88 0.77
N ASP A 49 10.71 -5.42 0.09
CA ASP A 49 11.42 -6.63 0.53
C ASP A 49 12.07 -6.44 1.90
N GLN A 50 12.64 -5.26 2.18
CA GLN A 50 13.18 -4.94 3.50
C GLN A 50 12.09 -4.86 4.57
N THR A 51 10.95 -4.21 4.27
CA THR A 51 9.80 -4.16 5.19
C THR A 51 9.30 -5.57 5.52
N ILE A 52 9.16 -6.43 4.52
CA ILE A 52 8.74 -7.83 4.68
C ILE A 52 9.75 -8.60 5.54
N ALA A 53 11.05 -8.44 5.25
CA ALA A 53 12.11 -9.10 6.01
C ALA A 53 12.10 -8.68 7.49
N ILE A 54 11.88 -7.40 7.79
CA ILE A 54 11.80 -6.89 9.16
C ILE A 54 10.54 -7.40 9.86
N ALA A 55 9.37 -7.37 9.20
CA ALA A 55 8.13 -7.92 9.76
C ALA A 55 8.32 -9.39 10.16
N LYS A 56 8.90 -10.19 9.26
CA LYS A 56 9.23 -11.60 9.52
C LYS A 56 10.23 -11.75 10.67
N LYS A 57 11.32 -10.98 10.67
CA LYS A 57 12.37 -11.01 11.70
C LYS A 57 11.83 -10.72 13.09
N LEU A 58 10.89 -9.78 13.21
CA LEU A 58 10.32 -9.34 14.49
C LEU A 58 9.01 -10.04 14.84
N GLY A 59 8.52 -10.96 13.99
CA GLY A 59 7.25 -11.65 14.21
C GLY A 59 6.02 -10.73 14.21
N LEU A 60 6.05 -9.66 13.40
CA LEU A 60 5.01 -8.64 13.35
C LEU A 60 4.01 -8.88 12.20
N PRO A 61 2.75 -8.43 12.36
CA PRO A 61 1.82 -8.40 11.25
C PRO A 61 2.31 -7.51 10.11
N LEU A 62 2.02 -7.92 8.88
CA LEU A 62 2.40 -7.25 7.65
C LEU A 62 1.18 -7.00 6.77
N LEU A 63 1.09 -5.80 6.21
CA LEU A 63 0.15 -5.42 5.15
C LEU A 63 0.92 -5.30 3.81
N PRO A 64 0.72 -6.24 2.86
CA PRO A 64 1.49 -6.31 1.61
C PRO A 64 1.00 -5.34 0.51
N LEU A 65 0.66 -4.10 0.89
CA LEU A 65 0.04 -3.08 0.05
C LEU A 65 0.70 -2.89 -1.33
N LEU A 66 2.02 -3.00 -1.46
CA LEU A 66 2.68 -2.86 -2.76
C LEU A 66 2.18 -3.91 -3.75
N ALA A 67 2.13 -5.18 -3.33
CA ALA A 67 1.72 -6.28 -4.18
C ALA A 67 0.25 -6.13 -4.61
N ASP A 68 -0.63 -5.84 -3.65
CA ASP A 68 -2.07 -5.72 -3.89
C ASP A 68 -2.38 -4.46 -4.73
N CYS A 69 -1.69 -3.34 -4.47
CA CYS A 69 -1.78 -2.13 -5.29
C CYS A 69 -1.36 -2.40 -6.73
N ARG A 70 -0.24 -3.09 -6.94
CA ARG A 70 0.26 -3.40 -8.28
C ARG A 70 -0.71 -4.27 -9.06
N ALA A 71 -1.24 -5.32 -8.42
CA ALA A 71 -2.24 -6.19 -9.04
C ALA A 71 -3.48 -5.40 -9.46
N TYR A 72 -4.00 -4.55 -8.58
CA TYR A 72 -5.16 -3.71 -8.87
C TYR A 72 -4.87 -2.70 -9.99
N VAL A 73 -3.81 -1.90 -9.88
CA VAL A 73 -3.48 -0.83 -10.84
C VAL A 73 -3.15 -1.39 -12.22
N GLN A 74 -2.46 -2.54 -12.28
CA GLN A 74 -2.19 -3.22 -13.55
C GLN A 74 -3.48 -3.70 -14.22
N LYS A 75 -4.42 -4.25 -13.45
CA LYS A 75 -5.72 -4.71 -13.96
C LYS A 75 -6.63 -3.56 -14.37
N LEU A 76 -6.62 -2.47 -13.61
CA LEU A 76 -7.39 -1.25 -13.84
C LEU A 76 -6.95 -0.51 -15.11
N GLY A 77 -5.66 -0.56 -15.41
CA GLY A 77 -5.05 0.06 -16.59
C GLY A 77 -4.73 1.54 -16.40
N LYS A 78 -3.81 2.04 -17.23
CA LYS A 78 -3.19 3.36 -17.10
C LYS A 78 -4.21 4.51 -16.99
N GLY A 79 -5.17 4.58 -17.92
CA GLY A 79 -6.13 5.70 -17.98
C GLY A 79 -6.96 5.83 -16.69
N ASN A 80 -7.56 4.74 -16.24
CA ASN A 80 -8.33 4.71 -15.01
C ASN A 80 -7.44 4.89 -13.76
N ALA A 81 -6.25 4.29 -13.73
CA ALA A 81 -5.33 4.43 -12.60
C ALA A 81 -4.81 5.87 -12.41
N GLN A 82 -4.65 6.63 -13.49
CA GLN A 82 -4.24 8.03 -13.43
C GLN A 82 -5.32 8.94 -12.83
N GLN A 83 -6.60 8.51 -12.78
CA GLN A 83 -7.66 9.24 -12.07
C GLN A 83 -7.42 9.37 -10.56
N PHE A 84 -6.48 8.59 -10.01
CA PHE A 84 -6.09 8.68 -8.60
C PHE A 84 -4.99 9.70 -8.33
N ASN A 85 -4.32 10.26 -9.35
CA ASN A 85 -3.21 11.18 -9.16
C ASN A 85 -3.70 12.47 -8.49
N PHE A 86 -2.89 13.01 -7.57
CA PHE A 86 -3.24 14.23 -6.83
C PHE A 86 -3.64 15.38 -7.73
N ASP A 87 -2.91 15.54 -8.84
CA ASP A 87 -3.06 16.63 -9.80
C ASP A 87 -3.84 16.20 -11.07
N TYR A 88 -4.71 15.19 -10.96
CA TYR A 88 -5.46 14.62 -12.10
C TYR A 88 -6.18 15.66 -12.95
N ASP A 89 -6.85 16.64 -12.32
CA ASP A 89 -7.61 17.69 -13.00
C ASP A 89 -6.73 18.80 -13.61
N THR A 90 -5.40 18.70 -13.47
CA THR A 90 -4.43 19.68 -13.98
C THR A 90 -3.36 19.02 -14.85
N THR A 91 -2.16 18.77 -14.31
CA THR A 91 -1.06 18.24 -15.12
C THR A 91 -1.08 16.72 -15.22
N ASN A 92 -1.71 16.05 -14.25
CA ASN A 92 -1.77 14.60 -14.13
C ASN A 92 -0.38 13.92 -14.20
N LYS A 93 0.63 14.60 -13.65
CA LYS A 93 2.03 14.13 -13.63
C LYS A 93 2.43 13.57 -12.27
N ASP A 94 1.68 13.86 -11.21
CA ASP A 94 1.96 13.34 -9.88
C ASP A 94 1.51 11.89 -9.75
N THR A 95 2.39 11.00 -10.18
CA THR A 95 2.22 9.54 -10.07
C THR A 95 2.62 9.00 -8.69
N THR A 96 2.87 9.88 -7.70
CA THR A 96 3.18 9.48 -6.31
C THR A 96 2.03 9.81 -5.34
N HIS A 97 1.56 11.05 -5.30
CA HIS A 97 0.49 11.46 -4.39
C HIS A 97 -0.91 11.15 -4.93
N LEU A 98 -1.84 10.93 -4.01
CA LEU A 98 -3.22 10.54 -4.32
C LEU A 98 -4.17 11.72 -4.14
N ASN A 99 -5.20 11.80 -4.98
CA ASN A 99 -6.39 12.62 -4.72
C ASN A 99 -7.42 11.88 -3.84
N ALA A 100 -8.57 12.50 -3.59
CA ALA A 100 -9.65 11.93 -2.77
C ALA A 100 -10.17 10.57 -3.26
N LEU A 101 -10.25 10.36 -4.59
CA LEU A 101 -10.65 9.08 -5.15
C LEU A 101 -9.59 8.00 -4.85
N GLY A 102 -8.31 8.34 -5.02
CA GLY A 102 -7.19 7.47 -4.67
C GLY A 102 -7.19 7.09 -3.18
N TRP A 103 -7.39 8.06 -2.29
CA TRP A 103 -7.49 7.79 -0.85
C TRP A 103 -8.58 6.79 -0.52
N LYS A 104 -9.75 6.91 -1.17
CA LYS A 104 -10.86 5.98 -0.97
C LYS A 104 -10.50 4.55 -1.38
N TYR A 105 -9.95 4.36 -2.58
CA TYR A 105 -9.63 3.04 -3.11
C TYR A 105 -8.47 2.37 -2.37
N PHE A 106 -7.34 3.06 -2.22
CA PHE A 106 -6.18 2.47 -1.55
C PHE A 106 -6.35 2.40 -0.02
N GLY A 107 -7.14 3.30 0.58
CA GLY A 107 -7.55 3.18 1.98
C GLY A 107 -8.41 1.96 2.24
N ARG A 108 -9.34 1.63 1.31
CA ARG A 108 -10.12 0.38 1.39
C ARG A 108 -9.23 -0.86 1.29
N MET A 109 -8.25 -0.84 0.39
CA MET A 109 -7.27 -1.92 0.26
C MET A 109 -6.53 -2.19 1.57
N VAL A 110 -5.96 -1.15 2.20
CA VAL A 110 -5.30 -1.28 3.52
C VAL A 110 -6.28 -1.81 4.57
N ALA A 111 -7.52 -1.32 4.58
CA ALA A 111 -8.52 -1.75 5.54
C ALA A 111 -8.94 -3.23 5.35
N ASP A 112 -8.93 -3.74 4.12
CA ASP A 112 -9.15 -5.17 3.82
C ASP A 112 -7.95 -6.02 4.23
N GLU A 113 -6.73 -5.53 4.00
CA GLU A 113 -5.51 -6.17 4.50
C GLU A 113 -5.48 -6.24 6.04
N VAL A 114 -5.93 -5.19 6.74
CA VAL A 114 -6.06 -5.19 8.21
C VAL A 114 -7.03 -6.26 8.67
N LYS A 115 -8.24 -6.34 8.06
CA LYS A 115 -9.22 -7.38 8.40
C LYS A 115 -8.65 -8.79 8.22
N LYS A 116 -7.86 -9.00 7.17
CA LYS A 116 -7.26 -10.30 6.83
C LYS A 116 -6.07 -10.66 7.72
N ASN A 117 -5.14 -9.73 7.91
CA ASN A 117 -3.83 -10.01 8.52
C ASN A 117 -3.78 -9.63 10.00
N VAL A 118 -4.77 -8.86 10.50
CA VAL A 118 -4.90 -8.49 11.92
C VAL A 118 -6.36 -8.68 12.38
N PRO A 119 -6.86 -9.92 12.47
CA PRO A 119 -8.28 -10.19 12.73
C PRO A 119 -8.83 -9.54 14.01
N ALA A 120 -7.98 -9.33 15.03
CA ALA A 120 -8.35 -8.63 16.25
C ALA A 120 -8.84 -7.19 16.03
N LEU A 121 -8.44 -6.55 14.92
CA LEU A 121 -8.89 -5.20 14.55
C LEU A 121 -10.10 -5.22 13.60
N ALA A 122 -10.54 -6.39 13.10
CA ALA A 122 -11.55 -6.47 12.05
C ALA A 122 -12.88 -5.82 12.44
N ALA A 123 -13.28 -5.92 13.72
CA ALA A 123 -14.50 -5.31 14.23
C ALA A 123 -14.49 -3.77 14.20
N ASN A 124 -13.30 -3.15 14.14
CA ASN A 124 -13.14 -1.69 14.08
C ASN A 124 -13.17 -1.16 12.64
N ILE A 125 -13.21 -2.04 11.64
CA ILE A 125 -13.19 -1.67 10.24
C ILE A 125 -14.62 -1.71 9.70
N LYS A 126 -15.14 -0.53 9.35
CA LYS A 126 -16.43 -0.42 8.64
C LYS A 126 -16.34 -1.19 7.31
N ALA A 127 -17.35 -2.02 7.05
CA ALA A 127 -17.46 -2.76 5.80
C ALA A 127 -17.77 -1.82 4.61
N ASP A 128 -17.24 -2.18 3.45
CA ASP A 128 -17.56 -1.56 2.15
C ASP A 128 -17.33 -2.61 1.06
N ASP A 129 -18.14 -3.67 1.09
CA ASP A 129 -17.98 -4.83 0.23
C ASP A 129 -18.14 -4.48 -1.24
N ALA A 130 -18.92 -3.44 -1.55
CA ALA A 130 -19.06 -2.90 -2.90
C ALA A 130 -17.73 -2.34 -3.43
N LEU A 131 -17.00 -1.55 -2.63
CA LEU A 131 -15.70 -1.03 -3.04
C LEU A 131 -14.63 -2.12 -3.07
N SER A 132 -14.64 -3.05 -2.11
CA SER A 132 -13.74 -4.22 -2.15
C SER A 132 -13.97 -5.07 -3.40
N ALA A 133 -15.23 -5.27 -3.82
CA ALA A 133 -15.55 -5.97 -5.06
C ALA A 133 -15.04 -5.23 -6.31
N LYS A 134 -15.14 -3.90 -6.34
CA LYS A 134 -14.56 -3.09 -7.43
C LYS A 134 -13.04 -3.21 -7.51
N ILE A 135 -12.35 -3.18 -6.36
CA ILE A 135 -10.89 -3.39 -6.29
C ILE A 135 -10.52 -4.78 -6.82
N ALA A 136 -11.21 -5.83 -6.37
CA ALA A 136 -10.99 -7.19 -6.87
C ALA A 136 -11.27 -7.31 -8.38
N ALA A 137 -12.28 -6.60 -8.88
CA ALA A 137 -12.65 -6.56 -10.29
C ALA A 137 -11.68 -5.71 -11.14
N GLY A 138 -10.87 -4.83 -10.55
CA GLY A 138 -10.01 -3.90 -11.29
C GLY A 138 -10.80 -2.76 -11.94
N THR A 139 -11.80 -2.20 -11.23
CA THR A 139 -12.72 -1.19 -11.77
C THR A 139 -12.87 0.02 -10.83
N LEU A 140 -13.31 1.16 -11.37
CA LEU A 140 -13.70 2.38 -10.61
C LEU A 140 -15.17 2.40 -10.17
#